data_AF-A0A534ERV9-F1
#
_entry.id   AF-A0A534ERV9-F1
#
_cell.length_a   1.000
_cell.length_b   1.000
_cell.length_c   1.000
_cell.angle_alpha   90.00
_cell.angle_beta   90.00
_cell.angle_gamma   90.00
#
_symmetry.space_group_name_H-M   'P 1'
#
loop_
_entity.id
_entity.type
_entity.pdbx_description
1 polymer ?
#
loop_
_entity_poly.entity_id
_entity_poly.type
_entity_poly.pdbx_seq_one_letter_code
_entity_poly.pdbx_strand_id
1 'polypeptide(L)'
;MTSGTPLSSPPQLVRAIGRWSMVALAVNSILGSGIFGLPSAVAALVGEWSVWAVLIAGAGMGVIIACYAEVASQFDETGGTYLYLRHTFGRFVGVQVGWLTLLSRLTACAAAVNLLVIYLGEFWPAAAEPLPRLAVITVFLCTLAAVNYRGVGAGARVSNVTVVAKLLALAVVCVAGTIYLVGHPQVAARPVEARLDGWLKAMLLLLFAYGGYEAALNPMGEARNPQRDVAFALFTALAILLALYALLQL
;
A
#
# COMPACT_ATOMS: atom_id res chain seq x y z
N MET A 1 -13.51 -54.13 11.73
CA MET A 1 -13.26 -52.84 12.39
C MET A 1 -11.97 -52.25 11.82
N THR A 2 -12.07 -51.44 10.77
CA THR A 2 -10.90 -50.79 10.16
C THR A 2 -10.61 -49.50 10.91
N SER A 3 -9.56 -49.51 11.71
CA SER A 3 -8.99 -48.33 12.37
C SER A 3 -8.50 -47.35 11.29
N GLY A 4 -9.33 -46.36 10.96
CA GLY A 4 -8.93 -45.23 10.13
C GLY A 4 -7.85 -44.44 10.87
N THR A 5 -6.64 -44.41 10.32
CA THR A 5 -5.62 -43.45 10.69
C THR A 5 -6.21 -42.04 10.61
N PRO A 6 -6.09 -41.19 11.65
CA PRO A 6 -6.52 -39.81 11.55
C PRO A 6 -5.71 -39.16 10.42
N LEU A 7 -6.38 -38.72 9.37
CA LEU A 7 -5.78 -37.91 8.31
C LEU A 7 -5.10 -36.72 9.01
N SER A 8 -3.77 -36.64 8.90
CA SER A 8 -2.98 -35.52 9.42
C SER A 8 -3.66 -34.23 9.00
N SER A 9 -4.05 -33.40 9.96
CA SER A 9 -4.62 -32.08 9.68
C SER A 9 -3.71 -31.35 8.68
N PRO A 10 -4.28 -30.69 7.66
CA PRO A 10 -3.47 -30.01 6.66
C PRO A 10 -2.51 -29.03 7.37
N PRO A 11 -1.28 -28.87 6.87
CA PRO A 11 -0.31 -27.97 7.48
C PRO A 11 -0.92 -26.57 7.61
N GLN A 12 -1.11 -26.12 8.85
CA GLN A 12 -1.67 -24.80 9.13
C GLN A 12 -0.56 -23.76 9.03
N LEU A 13 -0.88 -22.62 8.41
CA LEU A 13 0.05 -21.50 8.29
C LEU A 13 0.43 -20.96 9.68
N VAL A 14 1.69 -20.56 9.82
CA VAL A 14 2.21 -20.03 11.09
C VAL A 14 1.65 -18.61 11.29
N ARG A 15 0.86 -18.42 12.35
CA ARG A 15 0.26 -17.13 12.70
C ARG A 15 1.29 -16.16 13.33
N ALA A 16 2.17 -15.60 12.49
CA ALA A 16 3.28 -14.74 12.91
C ALA A 16 2.98 -13.24 12.81
N ILE A 17 1.98 -12.81 12.04
CA ILE A 17 1.67 -11.40 11.81
C ILE A 17 0.76 -10.87 12.94
N GLY A 18 1.25 -9.91 13.72
CA GLY A 18 0.46 -9.21 14.72
C GLY A 18 -0.22 -7.95 14.18
N ARG A 19 -1.19 -7.41 14.93
CA ARG A 19 -1.94 -6.18 14.59
C ARG A 19 -1.12 -5.03 14.01
N TRP A 20 0.01 -4.67 14.63
CA TRP A 20 0.84 -3.55 14.18
C TRP A 20 1.63 -3.86 12.90
N SER A 21 1.99 -5.12 12.69
CA SER A 21 2.56 -5.55 11.42
C SER A 21 1.50 -5.55 10.30
N MET A 22 0.23 -5.82 10.62
CA MET A 22 -0.87 -5.63 9.66
C MET A 22 -1.11 -4.15 9.36
N VAL A 23 -1.08 -3.26 10.36
CA VAL A 23 -1.12 -1.80 10.12
C VAL A 23 0.04 -1.40 9.21
N ALA A 24 1.26 -1.84 9.50
CA ALA A 24 2.41 -1.53 8.66
C ALA A 24 2.25 -2.11 7.24
N LEU A 25 1.69 -3.31 7.08
CA LEU A 25 1.43 -3.86 5.77
C LEU A 25 0.37 -3.05 5.00
N ALA A 26 -0.69 -2.60 5.67
CA ALA A 26 -1.71 -1.71 5.11
C ALA A 26 -1.12 -0.36 4.71
N VAL A 27 -0.37 0.29 5.60
CA VAL A 27 0.34 1.53 5.29
C VAL A 27 1.30 1.32 4.13
N ASN A 28 2.13 0.28 4.11
CA ASN A 28 3.05 0.04 2.98
C ASN A 28 2.34 -0.23 1.65
N SER A 29 1.17 -0.88 1.71
CA SER A 29 0.43 -1.24 0.51
C SER A 29 -0.26 -0.04 -0.12
N ILE A 30 -0.75 0.89 0.71
CA ILE A 30 -1.38 2.13 0.24
C ILE A 30 -0.33 3.21 -0.05
N LEU A 31 0.69 3.33 0.80
CA LEU A 31 1.80 4.28 0.69
C LEU A 31 2.85 3.77 -0.31
N GLY A 32 2.49 3.90 -1.58
CA GLY A 32 3.33 3.61 -2.75
C GLY A 32 4.23 4.78 -3.15
N SER A 33 4.76 4.73 -4.37
CA SER A 33 5.55 5.83 -4.97
C SER A 33 4.72 7.10 -5.19
N GLY A 34 3.39 6.98 -5.27
CA GLY A 34 2.46 8.09 -5.50
C GLY A 34 2.59 9.21 -4.46
N ILE A 35 2.93 8.92 -3.21
CA ILE A 35 3.07 9.94 -2.15
C ILE A 35 4.08 11.05 -2.49
N PHE A 36 5.10 10.77 -3.32
CA PHE A 36 6.15 11.73 -3.63
C PHE A 36 5.82 12.63 -4.82
N GLY A 37 4.79 12.31 -5.61
CA GLY A 37 4.44 13.07 -6.82
C GLY A 37 2.97 13.44 -6.95
N LEU A 38 2.05 12.63 -6.41
CA LEU A 38 0.62 12.92 -6.45
C LEU A 38 0.24 14.16 -5.64
N PRO A 39 0.84 14.45 -4.46
CA PRO A 39 0.47 15.66 -3.73
C PRO A 39 0.69 16.95 -4.53
N SER A 40 1.82 17.08 -5.23
CA SER A 40 2.10 18.25 -6.06
C SER A 40 1.18 18.33 -7.28
N ALA A 41 0.82 17.20 -7.89
CA ALA A 41 -0.17 17.15 -8.97
C ALA A 41 -1.57 17.58 -8.48
N VAL A 42 -1.98 17.12 -7.29
CA VAL A 42 -3.25 17.53 -6.68
C VAL A 42 -3.24 19.02 -6.33
N ALA A 43 -2.16 19.52 -5.73
CA ALA A 43 -2.00 20.95 -5.45
C ALA A 43 -2.05 21.81 -6.72
N ALA A 44 -1.48 21.34 -7.83
CA ALA A 44 -1.56 22.04 -9.11
C ALA A 44 -2.99 22.12 -9.68
N LEU A 45 -3.85 21.16 -9.36
CA LEU A 45 -5.22 21.08 -9.87
C LEU A 45 -6.23 21.89 -9.04
N VAL A 46 -6.08 21.89 -7.70
CA VAL A 46 -7.07 22.48 -6.78
C VAL A 46 -6.49 23.54 -5.83
N GLY A 47 -5.20 23.84 -5.92
CA GLY A 47 -4.54 24.89 -5.14
C GLY A 47 -4.73 24.71 -3.63
N GLU A 48 -5.14 25.79 -2.98
CA GLU A 48 -5.46 25.85 -1.53
C GLU A 48 -6.52 24.83 -1.07
N TRP A 49 -7.35 24.31 -1.98
CA TRP A 49 -8.37 23.31 -1.66
C TRP A 49 -7.80 21.87 -1.62
N SER A 50 -6.50 21.68 -1.81
CA SER A 50 -5.84 20.37 -1.82
C SER A 50 -6.00 19.60 -0.51
N VAL A 51 -5.93 20.28 0.64
CA VAL A 51 -6.16 19.66 1.96
C VAL A 51 -7.59 19.12 2.05
N TRP A 52 -8.58 19.91 1.63
CA TRP A 52 -9.98 19.48 1.62
C TRP A 52 -10.22 18.34 0.64
N ALA A 53 -9.58 18.37 -0.53
CA ALA A 53 -9.62 17.28 -1.50
C ALA A 53 -9.10 15.98 -0.86
N VAL A 54 -7.94 16.01 -0.19
CA VAL A 54 -7.37 14.86 0.52
C VAL A 54 -8.33 14.32 1.59
N LEU A 55 -8.94 15.21 2.38
CA LEU A 55 -9.85 14.83 3.46
C LEU A 55 -11.15 14.20 2.94
N ILE A 56 -11.76 14.81 1.92
CA ILE A 56 -13.01 14.33 1.32
C ILE A 56 -12.79 13.00 0.61
N ALA A 57 -11.70 12.88 -0.17
CA ALA A 57 -11.34 11.62 -0.81
C ALA A 57 -11.07 10.52 0.22
N GLY A 58 -10.36 10.85 1.30
CA GLY A 58 -10.08 9.92 2.40
C GLY A 58 -11.35 9.47 3.13
N ALA A 59 -12.30 10.38 3.36
CA ALA A 59 -13.60 10.04 3.94
C ALA A 59 -14.42 9.12 3.02
N GLY A 60 -14.46 9.42 1.72
CA GLY A 60 -15.10 8.55 0.73
C GLY A 60 -14.47 7.15 0.66
N MET A 61 -13.14 7.09 0.70
CA MET A 61 -12.40 5.83 0.79
C MET A 61 -12.65 5.10 2.11
N GLY A 62 -12.86 5.83 3.21
CA GLY A 62 -13.24 5.25 4.49
C GLY A 62 -14.53 4.45 4.42
N VAL A 63 -15.52 4.89 3.64
CA VAL A 63 -16.77 4.13 3.41
C VAL A 63 -16.47 2.83 2.66
N ILE A 64 -15.67 2.89 1.60
CA ILE A 64 -15.30 1.70 0.80
C ILE A 64 -14.50 0.71 1.68
N ILE A 65 -13.54 1.23 2.45
CA ILE A 65 -12.72 0.45 3.39
C ILE A 65 -13.58 -0.16 4.49
N ALA A 66 -14.62 0.53 4.98
CA ALA A 66 -15.55 -0.01 5.96
C ALA A 66 -16.30 -1.24 5.43
N CYS A 67 -16.89 -1.13 4.24
CA CYS A 67 -17.55 -2.25 3.57
C CYS A 67 -16.57 -3.42 3.34
N TYR A 68 -15.35 -3.11 2.92
CA TYR A 68 -14.33 -4.13 2.70
C TYR A 68 -13.90 -4.80 4.01
N ALA A 69 -13.73 -4.03 5.09
CA ALA A 69 -13.36 -4.54 6.40
C ALA A 69 -14.44 -5.47 6.97
N GLU A 70 -15.72 -5.13 6.79
CA GLU A 70 -16.84 -5.97 7.21
C GLU A 70 -16.78 -7.34 6.53
N VAL A 71 -16.60 -7.38 5.20
CA VAL A 71 -16.45 -8.64 4.46
C VAL A 71 -15.19 -9.38 4.88
N ALA A 72 -14.04 -8.70 4.91
CA ALA A 72 -12.75 -9.31 5.22
C ALA A 72 -12.69 -9.90 6.64
N SER A 73 -13.41 -9.30 7.60
CA SER A 73 -13.48 -9.80 8.98
C SER A 73 -14.17 -11.16 9.11
N GLN A 74 -14.91 -11.61 8.09
CA GLN A 74 -15.60 -12.90 8.07
C GLN A 74 -14.69 -14.06 7.65
N PHE A 75 -13.48 -13.77 7.17
CA PHE A 75 -12.54 -14.76 6.67
C PHE A 75 -11.25 -14.76 7.49
N ASP A 76 -10.67 -15.94 7.71
CA ASP A 76 -9.38 -16.11 8.38
C ASP A 76 -8.35 -16.86 7.52
N GLU A 77 -8.73 -17.27 6.32
CA GLU A 77 -7.86 -17.93 5.35
C GLU A 77 -7.08 -16.92 4.47
N THR A 78 -5.94 -17.37 3.95
CA THR A 78 -5.15 -16.61 2.96
C THR A 78 -5.86 -16.58 1.61
N GLY A 79 -5.93 -15.40 0.99
CA GLY A 79 -6.50 -15.25 -0.36
C GLY A 79 -7.11 -13.90 -0.67
N GLY A 80 -7.34 -13.04 0.34
CA GLY A 80 -7.85 -11.69 0.17
C GLY A 80 -9.10 -11.63 -0.74
N THR A 81 -9.15 -10.64 -1.64
CA THR A 81 -10.29 -10.41 -2.55
C THR A 81 -10.68 -11.65 -3.38
N TYR A 82 -9.70 -12.48 -3.77
CA TYR A 82 -9.98 -13.70 -4.54
C TYR A 82 -10.87 -14.66 -3.76
N LEU A 83 -10.55 -14.88 -2.49
CA LEU A 83 -11.31 -15.79 -1.64
C LEU A 83 -12.74 -15.30 -1.44
N TYR A 84 -12.90 -14.00 -1.16
CA TYR A 84 -14.21 -13.40 -0.88
C TYR A 84 -15.13 -13.52 -2.09
N LEU A 85 -14.63 -13.18 -3.28
CA LEU A 85 -15.42 -13.25 -4.51
C LEU A 85 -15.66 -14.68 -4.96
N ARG A 86 -14.72 -15.60 -4.74
CA ARG A 86 -14.93 -17.02 -5.02
C ARG A 86 -16.00 -17.64 -4.12
N HIS A 87 -16.02 -17.27 -2.83
CA HIS A 87 -17.01 -17.76 -1.89
C HIS A 87 -18.43 -17.27 -2.25
N THR A 88 -18.56 -15.98 -2.60
CA THR A 88 -19.87 -15.37 -2.88
C THR A 88 -20.41 -15.65 -4.28
N PHE A 89 -19.56 -15.58 -5.32
CA PHE A 89 -19.99 -15.67 -6.72
C PHE A 89 -19.55 -16.96 -7.43
N GLY A 90 -18.90 -17.87 -6.70
CA GLY A 90 -18.46 -19.15 -7.21
C GLY A 90 -17.15 -19.10 -8.01
N ARG A 91 -16.80 -20.26 -8.59
CA ARG A 91 -15.48 -20.49 -9.18
C ARG A 91 -15.17 -19.61 -10.39
N PHE A 92 -16.15 -19.28 -11.22
CA PHE A 92 -15.92 -18.51 -12.45
C PHE A 92 -15.38 -17.11 -12.16
N VAL A 93 -16.09 -16.35 -11.31
CA VAL A 93 -15.65 -15.01 -10.86
C VAL A 93 -14.34 -15.12 -10.07
N GLY A 94 -14.21 -16.13 -9.20
CA GLY A 94 -12.97 -16.39 -8.48
C GLY A 94 -11.76 -16.53 -9.42
N VAL A 95 -11.85 -17.36 -10.46
CA VAL A 95 -10.74 -17.58 -11.41
C VAL A 95 -10.36 -16.27 -12.13
N GLN A 96 -11.35 -15.47 -12.55
CA GLN A 96 -11.08 -14.18 -13.21
C GLN A 96 -10.32 -13.22 -12.28
N VAL A 97 -10.82 -13.04 -11.06
CA VAL A 97 -10.20 -12.17 -10.05
C VAL A 97 -8.80 -12.67 -9.68
N GLY A 98 -8.63 -13.99 -9.57
CA GLY A 98 -7.33 -14.61 -9.30
C GLY A 98 -6.30 -14.25 -10.37
N TRP A 99 -6.67 -14.39 -11.64
CA TRP A 99 -5.81 -14.01 -12.77
C TRP A 99 -5.51 -12.51 -12.81
N LEU A 100 -6.53 -11.66 -12.67
CA LEU A 100 -6.33 -10.21 -12.66
C LEU A 100 -5.44 -9.77 -11.51
N THR A 101 -5.62 -10.34 -10.32
CA THR A 101 -4.80 -10.05 -9.15
C THR A 101 -3.35 -10.49 -9.38
N LEU A 102 -3.15 -11.70 -9.90
CA LEU A 102 -1.81 -12.21 -10.22
C LEU A 102 -1.08 -11.30 -11.22
N LEU A 103 -1.72 -10.96 -12.34
CA LEU A 103 -1.15 -10.08 -13.35
C LEU A 103 -0.82 -8.70 -12.78
N SER A 104 -1.74 -8.13 -12.00
CA SER A 104 -1.55 -6.83 -11.35
C SER A 104 -0.37 -6.83 -10.38
N ARG A 105 -0.15 -7.93 -9.65
CA ARG A 105 0.98 -8.07 -8.73
C ARG A 105 2.31 -8.21 -9.47
N LEU A 106 2.34 -8.99 -10.56
CA LEU A 106 3.54 -9.14 -11.38
C LEU A 106 3.96 -7.81 -12.03
N THR A 107 3.01 -7.08 -12.61
CA THR A 107 3.27 -5.78 -13.23
C THR A 107 3.67 -4.73 -12.20
N ALA A 108 3.01 -4.69 -11.03
CA ALA A 108 3.38 -3.78 -9.95
C ALA A 108 4.81 -4.04 -9.43
N CYS A 109 5.19 -5.31 -9.24
CA CYS A 109 6.54 -5.68 -8.83
C CYS A 109 7.58 -5.26 -9.88
N ALA A 110 7.32 -5.54 -11.17
CA ALA A 110 8.19 -5.14 -12.26
C ALA A 110 8.34 -3.62 -12.36
N ALA A 111 7.25 -2.87 -12.22
CA ALA A 111 7.27 -1.41 -12.22
C ALA A 111 8.08 -0.83 -11.04
N ALA A 112 7.90 -1.38 -9.84
CA ALA A 112 8.62 -0.92 -8.64
C ALA A 112 10.13 -1.16 -8.75
N VAL A 113 10.54 -2.34 -9.23
CA VAL A 113 11.96 -2.67 -9.39
C VAL A 113 12.60 -1.93 -10.58
N ASN A 114 11.83 -1.65 -11.64
CA ASN A 114 12.26 -0.74 -12.70
C ASN A 114 12.55 0.67 -12.15
N LEU A 115 11.64 1.19 -11.32
CA LEU A 115 11.78 2.51 -10.72
C LEU A 115 12.99 2.60 -9.77
N LEU A 116 13.26 1.53 -9.02
CA LEU A 116 14.47 1.41 -8.20
C LEU A 116 15.74 1.64 -9.03
N VAL A 117 15.86 1.01 -10.20
CA VAL A 117 17.04 1.19 -11.06
C VAL A 117 17.12 2.60 -11.62
N ILE A 118 15.98 3.21 -11.98
CA ILE A 118 15.94 4.59 -12.46
C ILE A 118 16.50 5.53 -11.38
N TYR A 119 16.00 5.42 -10.14
CA TYR A 119 16.51 6.25 -9.04
C TYR A 119 17.97 5.94 -8.67
N LEU A 120 18.39 4.68 -8.75
CA LEU A 120 19.80 4.33 -8.52
C LEU A 120 20.70 4.91 -9.62
N GLY A 121 20.21 4.99 -10.86
CA GLY A 121 20.91 5.56 -12.01
C GLY A 121 21.29 7.03 -11.82
N GLU A 122 20.50 7.80 -11.06
CA GLU A 122 20.81 9.20 -10.73
C GLU A 122 22.09 9.34 -9.87
N PHE A 123 22.40 8.32 -9.06
CA PHE A 123 23.61 8.30 -8.22
C PHE A 123 24.74 7.49 -8.83
N TRP A 124 24.40 6.43 -9.57
CA TRP A 124 25.33 5.53 -10.23
C TRP A 124 24.85 5.25 -11.66
N PRO A 125 25.24 6.08 -12.65
CA PRO A 125 24.74 5.97 -14.02
C PRO A 125 24.98 4.61 -14.67
N ALA A 126 26.08 3.93 -14.34
CA ALA A 126 26.37 2.59 -14.86
C ALA A 126 25.33 1.54 -14.41
N ALA A 127 24.60 1.77 -13.32
CA ALA A 127 23.50 0.88 -12.89
C ALA A 127 22.36 0.83 -13.93
N ALA A 128 22.24 1.81 -14.81
CA ALA A 128 21.26 1.83 -15.88
C ALA A 128 21.69 1.04 -17.13
N GLU A 129 22.97 0.68 -17.26
CA GLU A 129 23.46 -0.14 -18.37
C GLU A 129 22.85 -1.56 -18.34
N PRO A 130 22.65 -2.23 -19.49
CA PRO A 130 21.89 -3.48 -19.57
C PRO A 130 22.36 -4.59 -18.61
N LEU A 131 23.67 -4.78 -18.48
CA LEU A 131 24.25 -5.83 -17.63
C LEU A 131 24.18 -5.48 -16.13
N PRO A 132 24.68 -4.32 -15.65
CA PRO A 132 24.51 -3.91 -14.25
C PRO A 132 23.05 -3.83 -13.83
N ARG A 133 22.17 -3.33 -14.70
CA ARG A 133 20.73 -3.26 -14.46
C ARG A 133 20.13 -4.64 -14.17
N LEU A 134 20.42 -5.63 -15.01
CA LEU A 134 19.95 -6.99 -14.79
C LEU A 134 20.49 -7.54 -13.47
N ALA A 135 21.77 -7.32 -13.16
CA ALA A 135 22.36 -7.76 -11.90
C ALA A 135 21.68 -7.11 -10.68
N VAL A 136 21.46 -5.81 -10.68
CA VAL A 136 20.79 -5.08 -9.58
C VAL A 136 19.38 -5.62 -9.36
N ILE A 137 18.59 -5.75 -10.44
CA ILE A 137 17.22 -6.27 -10.39
C ILE A 137 17.20 -7.69 -9.82
N THR A 138 18.05 -8.58 -10.35
CA THR A 138 18.12 -9.97 -9.91
C THR A 138 18.55 -10.07 -8.45
N VAL A 139 19.61 -9.37 -8.04
CA VAL A 139 20.09 -9.39 -6.65
C VAL A 139 19.01 -8.86 -5.69
N PHE A 140 18.35 -7.76 -6.05
CA PHE A 140 17.29 -7.18 -5.23
C PHE A 140 16.11 -8.14 -5.06
N LEU A 141 15.61 -8.70 -6.16
CA LEU A 141 14.50 -9.67 -6.13
C LEU A 141 14.88 -10.95 -5.40
N CYS A 142 16.08 -11.50 -5.63
CA CYS A 142 16.57 -12.68 -4.91
C CYS A 142 16.70 -12.41 -3.40
N THR A 143 17.09 -11.20 -3.01
CA THR A 143 17.16 -10.81 -1.59
C THR A 143 15.76 -10.80 -0.96
N LEU A 144 14.79 -10.15 -1.61
CA LEU A 144 13.40 -10.16 -1.14
C LEU A 144 12.80 -11.56 -1.12
N ALA A 145 13.07 -12.39 -2.14
CA ALA A 145 12.64 -13.78 -2.19
C ALA A 145 13.26 -14.59 -1.04
N ALA A 146 14.54 -14.41 -0.75
CA ALA A 146 15.22 -15.08 0.35
C ALA A 146 14.70 -14.63 1.72
N VAL A 147 14.28 -13.37 1.87
CA VAL A 147 13.60 -12.90 3.10
C VAL A 147 12.25 -13.59 3.25
N ASN A 148 11.44 -13.64 2.19
CA ASN A 148 10.13 -14.30 2.22
C ASN A 148 10.25 -15.82 2.45
N TYR A 149 11.25 -16.48 1.87
CA TYR A 149 11.51 -17.91 2.06
C TYR A 149 11.89 -18.25 3.51
N ARG A 150 12.60 -17.36 4.23
CA ARG A 150 12.93 -17.54 5.65
C ARG A 150 11.71 -17.47 6.57
N GLY A 151 10.57 -17.00 6.08
CA GLY A 151 9.29 -17.03 6.76
C GLY A 151 8.62 -15.66 6.87
N VAL A 152 7.31 -15.70 7.00
CA VAL A 152 6.43 -14.51 7.09
C VAL A 152 6.85 -13.51 8.17
N GLY A 153 7.38 -13.97 9.31
CA GLY A 153 7.84 -13.09 10.37
C GLY A 153 9.02 -12.19 9.95
N ALA A 154 9.92 -12.69 9.08
CA ALA A 154 11.00 -11.88 8.52
C ALA A 154 10.46 -10.87 7.50
N GLY A 155 9.53 -11.29 6.62
CA GLY A 155 8.85 -10.39 5.68
C GLY A 155 8.09 -9.27 6.39
N ALA A 156 7.36 -9.59 7.46
CA ALA A 156 6.66 -8.60 8.28
C ALA A 156 7.63 -7.60 8.92
N ARG A 157 8.79 -8.05 9.42
CA ARG A 157 9.81 -7.12 9.97
C ARG A 157 10.37 -6.18 8.91
N VAL A 158 10.69 -6.68 7.72
CA VAL A 158 11.16 -5.83 6.61
C VAL A 158 10.09 -4.81 6.21
N SER A 159 8.82 -5.22 6.15
CA SER A 159 7.69 -4.32 5.93
C SER A 159 7.64 -3.22 6.99
N ASN A 160 7.69 -3.58 8.27
CA ASN A 160 7.64 -2.64 9.39
C ASN A 160 8.77 -1.61 9.34
N VAL A 161 10.01 -2.07 9.13
CA VAL A 161 11.18 -1.19 9.00
C VAL A 161 11.01 -0.23 7.82
N THR A 162 10.53 -0.74 6.69
CA THR A 162 10.32 0.07 5.47
C THR A 162 9.25 1.14 5.68
N VAL A 163 8.13 0.82 6.35
CA VAL A 163 7.13 1.83 6.71
C VAL A 163 7.75 2.92 7.56
N VAL A 164 8.41 2.55 8.66
CA VAL A 164 8.98 3.54 9.59
C VAL A 164 9.98 4.43 8.86
N ALA A 165 10.86 3.87 8.04
CA ALA A 165 11.80 4.63 7.24
C ALA A 165 11.10 5.61 6.28
N LYS A 166 10.07 5.17 5.55
CA LYS A 166 9.28 6.03 4.65
C LYS A 166 8.56 7.14 5.41
N LEU A 167 7.94 6.81 6.54
CA LEU A 167 7.22 7.78 7.37
C LEU A 167 8.16 8.84 7.95
N LEU A 168 9.34 8.43 8.42
CA LEU A 168 10.36 9.37 8.89
C LEU A 168 10.86 10.28 7.77
N ALA A 169 11.14 9.73 6.59
CA ALA A 169 11.54 10.54 5.44
C ALA A 169 10.48 11.58 5.07
N LEU A 170 9.20 11.19 5.04
CA LEU A 170 8.09 12.13 4.79
C LEU A 170 7.95 13.17 5.90
N ALA A 171 8.09 12.78 7.17
CA ALA A 171 8.05 13.72 8.28
C ALA A 171 9.17 14.77 8.18
N VAL A 172 10.38 14.37 7.79
CA VAL A 172 11.49 15.29 7.52
C VAL A 172 11.14 16.26 6.39
N VAL A 173 10.54 15.77 5.30
CA VAL A 173 10.08 16.62 4.18
C VAL A 173 9.03 17.62 4.65
N CYS A 174 8.02 17.20 5.42
CA CYS A 174 7.01 18.12 5.95
C CYS A 174 7.64 19.21 6.82
N VAL A 175 8.49 18.84 7.79
CA VAL A 175 9.13 19.80 8.71
C VAL A 175 10.05 20.77 7.95
N ALA A 176 10.90 20.25 7.06
CA ALA A 176 11.79 21.09 6.25
C ALA A 176 10.99 22.01 5.32
N GLY A 177 9.91 21.51 4.72
CA GLY A 177 8.99 22.28 3.90
C GLY A 177 8.35 23.42 4.68
N THR A 178 7.80 23.16 5.87
CA THR A 178 7.21 24.21 6.73
C THR A 178 8.24 25.27 7.11
N ILE A 179 9.45 24.89 7.53
CA ILE A 179 10.52 25.85 7.86
C ILE A 179 10.87 26.71 6.64
N TYR A 180 10.96 26.09 5.47
CA TYR A 180 11.25 26.79 4.22
C TYR A 180 10.15 27.77 3.82
N LEU A 181 8.86 27.38 3.93
CA LEU A 181 7.72 28.24 3.63
C LEU A 181 7.62 29.44 4.57
N VAL A 182 7.97 29.28 5.85
CA VAL A 182 8.01 30.42 6.80
C VAL A 182 9.04 31.46 6.35
N GLY A 183 10.18 31.04 5.79
CA GLY A 183 11.19 31.94 5.22
C GLY A 183 10.87 32.46 3.82
N HIS A 184 10.00 31.78 3.06
CA HIS A 184 9.67 32.07 1.67
C HIS A 184 8.17 31.97 1.40
N PRO A 185 7.32 32.80 2.02
CA PRO A 185 5.86 32.71 1.90
C PRO A 185 5.35 32.84 0.46
N GLN A 186 6.12 33.47 -0.43
CA GLN A 186 5.84 33.59 -1.86
C GLN A 186 5.82 32.25 -2.63
N VAL A 187 6.33 31.18 -2.05
CA VAL A 187 6.36 29.82 -2.64
C VAL A 187 5.08 29.04 -2.31
N ALA A 188 4.26 29.53 -1.37
CA ALA A 188 3.00 28.90 -1.00
C ALA A 188 2.08 28.71 -2.22
N ALA A 189 1.21 27.69 -2.13
CA ALA A 189 0.29 27.33 -3.20
C ALA A 189 -0.47 28.56 -3.70
N ARG A 190 -0.39 28.80 -5.02
CA ARG A 190 -1.15 29.89 -5.63
C ARG A 190 -2.64 29.57 -5.53
N PRO A 191 -3.49 30.58 -5.30
CA PRO A 191 -4.94 30.39 -5.39
C PRO A 191 -5.26 29.92 -6.82
N VAL A 192 -5.76 28.69 -6.92
CA VAL A 192 -6.28 28.12 -8.16
C VAL A 192 -7.79 28.19 -8.05
N GLU A 193 -8.47 28.72 -9.08
CA GLU A 193 -9.92 28.61 -9.17
C GLU A 193 -10.28 27.12 -9.20
N ALA A 194 -10.91 26.64 -8.12
CA ALA A 194 -11.38 25.26 -8.02
C ALA A 194 -12.53 25.03 -9.01
N ARG A 195 -12.18 24.70 -10.26
CA ARG A 195 -13.14 24.27 -11.28
C ARG A 195 -13.52 22.82 -11.04
N LEU A 196 -14.76 22.47 -11.37
CA LEU A 196 -15.28 21.12 -11.21
C LEU A 196 -14.40 20.06 -11.91
N ASP A 197 -13.87 20.36 -13.10
CA ASP A 197 -12.95 19.47 -13.82
C ASP A 197 -11.65 19.20 -13.05
N GLY A 198 -11.03 20.24 -12.48
CA GLY A 198 -9.82 20.10 -11.66
C GLY A 198 -10.09 19.29 -10.39
N TRP A 199 -11.24 19.54 -9.75
CA TRP A 199 -11.68 18.81 -8.57
C TRP A 199 -11.87 17.31 -8.87
N LEU A 200 -12.60 16.97 -9.93
CA LEU A 200 -12.83 15.57 -10.31
C LEU A 200 -11.53 14.83 -10.66
N LYS A 201 -10.59 15.50 -11.35
CA LYS A 201 -9.26 14.95 -11.63
C LYS A 201 -8.46 14.72 -10.35
N ALA A 202 -8.48 15.67 -9.42
CA ALA A 202 -7.83 15.53 -8.12
C ALA A 202 -8.43 14.36 -7.31
N MET A 203 -9.76 14.22 -7.30
CA MET A 203 -10.43 13.09 -6.64
C MET A 203 -10.02 11.74 -7.24
N LEU A 204 -9.90 11.66 -8.57
CA LEU A 204 -9.45 10.43 -9.24
C LEU A 204 -8.01 10.07 -8.88
N LEU A 205 -7.11 11.06 -8.82
CA LEU A 205 -5.73 10.86 -8.38
C LEU A 205 -5.65 10.41 -6.92
N LEU A 206 -6.48 10.99 -6.04
CA LEU A 206 -6.52 10.65 -4.63
C LEU A 206 -7.16 9.28 -4.38
N LEU A 207 -8.17 8.90 -5.16
CA LEU A 207 -8.75 7.55 -5.13
C LEU A 207 -7.66 6.50 -5.42
N PHE A 208 -6.81 6.77 -6.42
CA PHE A 208 -5.64 5.95 -6.69
C PHE A 208 -4.62 5.98 -5.55
N ALA A 209 -4.36 7.16 -4.97
CA ALA A 209 -3.40 7.35 -3.87
C ALA A 209 -3.77 6.60 -2.58
N TYR A 210 -5.07 6.39 -2.33
CA TYR A 210 -5.60 5.64 -1.20
C TYR A 210 -5.88 4.15 -1.51
N GLY A 211 -5.71 3.73 -2.77
CA GLY A 211 -5.85 2.33 -3.19
C GLY A 211 -4.74 1.43 -2.64
N GLY A 212 -4.95 0.11 -2.67
CA GLY A 212 -3.96 -0.88 -2.24
C GLY A 212 -4.21 -1.46 -0.85
N TYR A 213 -5.24 -0.99 -0.14
CA TYR A 213 -5.65 -1.51 1.17
C TYR A 213 -6.01 -3.01 1.12
N GLU A 214 -6.57 -3.47 0.00
CA GLU A 214 -6.92 -4.88 -0.24
C GLU A 214 -5.69 -5.81 -0.26
N ALA A 215 -4.52 -5.27 -0.62
CA ALA A 215 -3.28 -6.04 -0.66
C ALA A 215 -2.85 -6.54 0.73
N ALA A 216 -3.11 -5.72 1.75
CA ALA A 216 -2.70 -6.00 3.12
C ALA A 216 -3.44 -7.18 3.73
N LEU A 217 -4.54 -7.60 3.10
CA LEU A 217 -5.42 -8.67 3.54
C LEU A 217 -5.17 -9.98 2.81
N ASN A 218 -4.15 -10.05 1.95
CA ASN A 218 -3.76 -11.32 1.33
C ASN A 218 -3.23 -12.34 2.36
N PRO A 219 -2.30 -12.01 3.28
CA PRO A 219 -1.70 -12.99 4.19
C PRO A 219 -2.53 -13.21 5.48
N MET A 220 -3.86 -13.25 5.35
CA MET A 220 -4.78 -13.37 6.50
C MET A 220 -4.65 -14.68 7.28
N GLY A 221 -4.30 -15.78 6.61
CA GLY A 221 -4.03 -17.06 7.26
C GLY A 221 -2.79 -17.07 8.16
N GLU A 222 -1.91 -16.06 8.03
CA GLU A 222 -0.70 -15.89 8.84
C GLU A 222 -0.88 -14.79 9.91
N ALA A 223 -2.06 -14.17 9.98
CA ALA A 223 -2.41 -13.20 11.02
C ALA A 223 -2.82 -13.90 12.32
N ARG A 224 -2.43 -13.32 13.46
CA ARG A 224 -2.75 -13.83 14.80
C ARG A 224 -4.24 -13.74 15.12
N ASN A 225 -4.88 -12.60 14.84
CA ASN A 225 -6.31 -12.40 15.07
C ASN A 225 -6.97 -11.63 13.91
N PRO A 226 -7.09 -12.25 12.71
CA PRO A 226 -7.54 -11.59 11.49
C PRO A 226 -8.88 -10.86 11.66
N GLN A 227 -9.87 -11.52 12.28
CA GLN A 227 -11.24 -11.02 12.41
C GLN A 227 -11.32 -9.65 13.09
N ARG A 228 -10.46 -9.38 14.07
CA ARG A 228 -10.40 -8.09 14.79
C ARG A 228 -9.33 -7.16 14.26
N ASP A 229 -8.17 -7.72 13.93
CA ASP A 229 -7.01 -6.92 13.58
C ASP A 229 -7.13 -6.30 12.18
N VAL A 230 -7.98 -6.84 11.29
CA VAL A 230 -8.20 -6.28 9.95
C VAL A 230 -8.84 -4.91 9.99
N ALA A 231 -9.99 -4.77 10.65
CA ALA A 231 -10.68 -3.49 10.74
C ALA A 231 -9.76 -2.46 11.41
N PHE A 232 -9.11 -2.86 12.51
CA PHE A 232 -8.13 -2.03 13.19
C PHE A 232 -7.00 -1.60 12.25
N ALA A 233 -6.39 -2.52 11.49
CA ALA A 233 -5.28 -2.23 10.60
C ALA A 233 -5.67 -1.27 9.47
N LEU A 234 -6.82 -1.51 8.83
CA LEU A 234 -7.32 -0.71 7.73
C LEU A 234 -7.65 0.73 8.16
N PHE A 235 -8.42 0.91 9.24
CA PHE A 235 -8.78 2.25 9.72
C PHE A 235 -7.59 3.00 10.32
N THR A 236 -6.68 2.31 11.00
CA THR A 236 -5.46 2.94 11.51
C THR A 236 -4.56 3.39 10.36
N ALA A 237 -4.40 2.55 9.32
CA ALA A 237 -3.65 2.93 8.13
C ALA A 237 -4.28 4.12 7.42
N LEU A 238 -5.61 4.11 7.23
CA LEU A 238 -6.34 5.24 6.64
C LEU A 238 -6.12 6.53 7.44
N ALA A 239 -6.23 6.49 8.78
CA ALA A 239 -6.02 7.66 9.63
C ALA A 239 -4.58 8.20 9.54
N ILE A 240 -3.58 7.31 9.55
CA ILE A 240 -2.17 7.68 9.36
C ILE A 240 -1.98 8.38 8.02
N LEU A 241 -2.53 7.81 6.94
CA LEU A 241 -2.39 8.35 5.58
C LEU A 241 -3.12 9.68 5.42
N LEU A 242 -4.33 9.79 5.97
CA LEU A 242 -5.11 11.02 5.97
C LEU A 242 -4.32 12.16 6.61
N ALA A 243 -3.72 11.91 7.77
CA ALA A 243 -2.88 12.89 8.45
C ALA A 243 -1.65 13.26 7.62
N LEU A 244 -0.95 12.27 7.05
CA LEU A 244 0.25 12.52 6.25
C LEU A 244 -0.03 13.28 4.96
N TYR A 245 -1.03 12.86 4.19
CA TYR A 245 -1.42 13.55 2.97
C TYR A 245 -1.93 14.96 3.28
N ALA A 246 -2.65 15.18 4.38
CA ALA A 246 -3.07 16.51 4.79
C ALA A 246 -1.86 17.39 5.16
N LEU A 247 -0.92 16.86 5.95
CA LEU A 247 0.30 17.57 6.33
C LEU A 247 1.18 17.92 5.13
N LEU A 248 1.24 17.06 4.11
CA LEU A 248 1.98 17.32 2.87
C LEU A 248 1.33 18.40 1.99
N GLN A 249 0.06 18.69 2.21
CA GLN A 249 -0.70 19.69 1.45
C GLN A 249 -0.78 21.06 2.14
N LEU A 250 -0.30 21.16 3.39
CA LEU A 250 -0.12 22.41 4.12
C LEU A 250 1.19 23.10 3.70
#